data_AF-A0A1R0X3E6-F1
#
_entry.id   AF-A0A1R0X3E6-F1
#
_cell.length_a   1.000
_cell.length_b   1.000
_cell.length_c   1.000
_cell.angle_alpha   90.00
_cell.angle_beta   90.00
_cell.angle_gamma   90.00
#
_symmetry.space_group_name_H-M   'P 1'
#
loop_
_entity.id
_entity.type
_entity.pdbx_description
1 polymer ?
#
loop_
_entity_poly.entity_id
_entity_poly.type
_entity_poly.pdbx_seq_one_letter_code
_entity_poly.pdbx_strand_id
1 'polypeptide(L)'
;MKGPKIKDERIITEIQKFSTHGLLIVLVGFMISLLVKVFILEWDIKYWVDTFGIMLLGCLYVTVRCVKDGIYLLPSKEGELRRFKKIHLISGVISTLIWATLTFLLDFREAGEVDIRKNISSTLVGAVVFFIGITWAMWYIINKSNKNADKNIES
;
A
#
# COMPACT_ATOMS: atom_id res chain seq x y z
N MET A 1 22.29 30.10 -22.82
CA MET A 1 21.93 29.65 -21.46
C MET A 1 20.41 29.51 -21.41
N LYS A 2 19.87 28.30 -21.28
CA LYS A 2 18.41 28.11 -21.09
C LYS A 2 18.13 28.40 -19.61
N GLY A 3 17.48 29.54 -19.32
CA GLY A 3 17.06 29.89 -17.97
C GLY A 3 16.13 28.83 -17.36
N PRO A 4 15.86 28.90 -16.04
CA PRO A 4 15.02 27.93 -15.37
C PRO A 4 13.64 27.93 -16.05
N LYS A 5 13.28 26.79 -16.64
CA LYS A 5 11.94 26.60 -17.22
C LYS A 5 10.95 26.56 -16.06
N ILE A 6 10.35 27.70 -15.75
CA ILE A 6 9.20 27.79 -14.86
C ILE A 6 8.12 26.93 -15.52
N LYS A 7 7.88 25.74 -14.95
CA LYS A 7 6.77 24.89 -15.36
C LYS A 7 5.53 25.42 -14.66
N ASP A 8 4.52 25.78 -15.44
CA ASP A 8 3.22 26.21 -14.93
C ASP A 8 2.66 25.13 -13.98
N GLU A 9 2.26 25.53 -12.78
CA GLU A 9 1.64 24.64 -11.79
C GLU A 9 0.42 23.92 -12.37
N ARG A 10 -0.30 24.55 -13.30
CA ARG A 10 -1.43 23.92 -14.00
C ARG A 10 -0.98 22.71 -14.82
N ILE A 11 0.10 22.86 -15.59
CA ILE A 11 0.65 21.78 -16.43
C ILE A 11 1.18 20.66 -15.54
N ILE A 12 1.84 20.99 -14.42
CA ILE A 12 2.33 19.99 -13.45
C ILE A 12 1.16 19.21 -12.84
N THR A 13 0.12 19.91 -12.40
CA THR A 13 -1.06 19.30 -11.79
C THR A 13 -1.76 18.36 -12.77
N GLU A 14 -1.91 18.76 -14.04
CA GLU A 14 -2.54 17.94 -15.07
C GLU A 14 -1.72 16.67 -15.36
N ILE A 15 -0.40 16.80 -15.49
CA ILE A 15 0.51 15.66 -15.67
C ILE A 15 0.42 14.69 -14.49
N GLN A 16 0.38 15.20 -13.27
CA GLN A 16 0.26 14.37 -12.07
C GLN A 16 -1.07 13.62 -12.00
N LYS A 17 -2.16 14.28 -12.46
CA LYS A 17 -3.49 13.67 -12.57
C LYS A 17 -3.49 12.53 -13.59
N PHE A 18 -2.94 12.74 -14.79
CA PHE A 18 -2.80 11.70 -15.80
C PHE A 18 -1.91 10.55 -15.32
N SER A 19 -0.79 10.85 -14.66
CA SER A 19 0.10 9.82 -14.12
C SER A 19 -0.59 8.97 -13.05
N THR A 20 -1.40 9.59 -12.18
CA THR A 20 -2.18 8.87 -11.15
C THR A 20 -3.24 7.98 -11.78
N HIS A 21 -3.98 8.48 -12.78
CA HIS A 21 -4.98 7.68 -13.50
C HIS A 21 -4.33 6.55 -14.29
N GLY A 22 -3.19 6.80 -14.93
CA GLY A 22 -2.42 5.78 -15.64
C GLY A 22 -1.95 4.66 -14.70
N LEU A 23 -1.41 5.02 -13.52
CA LEU A 23 -1.04 4.04 -12.50
C LEU A 23 -2.26 3.23 -12.02
N LEU A 24 -3.40 3.90 -11.79
CA LEU A 24 -4.63 3.24 -11.38
C LEU A 24 -5.10 2.21 -12.42
N ILE A 25 -5.12 2.58 -13.70
CA ILE A 25 -5.51 1.69 -14.80
C ILE A 25 -4.58 0.47 -14.86
N VAL A 26 -3.26 0.69 -14.79
CA VAL A 26 -2.28 -0.40 -14.79
C VAL A 26 -2.49 -1.33 -13.59
N LEU A 27 -2.69 -0.77 -12.40
CA LEU A 27 -2.92 -1.54 -11.18
C LEU A 27 -4.21 -2.36 -11.24
N VAL A 28 -5.30 -1.76 -11.73
CA VAL A 28 -6.57 -2.47 -11.97
C VAL A 28 -6.39 -3.58 -13.00
N GLY A 29 -5.63 -3.34 -14.08
CA GLY A 29 -5.31 -4.37 -15.07
C GLY A 29 -4.56 -5.56 -14.48
N PHE A 30 -3.54 -5.30 -13.65
CA PHE A 30 -2.84 -6.36 -12.91
C PHE A 30 -3.75 -7.11 -11.95
N MET A 31 -4.62 -6.41 -11.22
CA MET A 31 -5.59 -7.03 -10.30
C MET A 31 -6.57 -7.93 -11.04
N ILE A 32 -7.13 -7.49 -12.16
CA ILE A 32 -8.01 -8.32 -12.99
C ILE A 32 -7.25 -9.55 -13.51
N SER A 33 -6.02 -9.37 -14.00
CA SER A 33 -5.18 -10.49 -14.46
C SER A 33 -4.96 -11.53 -13.35
N LEU A 34 -4.65 -11.09 -12.14
CA LEU A 34 -4.49 -11.98 -10.98
C LEU A 34 -5.79 -12.66 -10.60
N LEU A 35 -6.93 -11.96 -10.59
CA LEU A 35 -8.23 -12.55 -10.29
C LEU A 35 -8.58 -13.67 -11.28
N VAL A 36 -8.35 -13.45 -12.58
CA VAL A 36 -8.58 -14.47 -13.61
C VAL A 36 -7.66 -15.67 -13.39
N LYS A 37 -6.35 -15.44 -13.17
CA LYS A 37 -5.39 -16.53 -12.95
C LYS A 37 -5.69 -17.36 -11.68
N VAL A 38 -6.08 -16.70 -10.59
CA VAL A 38 -6.32 -17.34 -9.29
C VAL A 38 -7.69 -18.02 -9.22
N PHE A 39 -8.76 -17.36 -9.68
CA PHE A 39 -10.14 -17.82 -9.44
C PHE A 39 -10.80 -18.49 -10.65
N ILE A 40 -10.44 -18.09 -11.88
CA ILE A 40 -11.06 -18.67 -13.08
C ILE A 40 -10.22 -19.83 -13.61
N LEU A 41 -8.90 -19.63 -13.67
CA LEU A 41 -7.96 -20.61 -14.21
C LEU A 41 -7.40 -21.55 -13.14
N GLU A 42 -7.60 -21.23 -11.85
CA GLU A 42 -7.11 -22.00 -10.70
C GLU A 42 -5.62 -22.37 -10.78
N TRP A 43 -4.81 -21.46 -11.34
CA TRP A 43 -3.39 -21.72 -11.54
C TRP A 43 -2.62 -21.80 -10.21
N ASP A 44 -1.67 -22.74 -10.15
CA ASP A 44 -0.74 -22.85 -9.05
C ASP A 44 0.09 -21.55 -8.89
N ILE A 45 0.53 -21.26 -7.66
CA ILE A 45 1.23 -20.03 -7.25
C ILE A 45 2.39 -19.71 -8.17
N LYS A 46 3.12 -20.74 -8.63
CA LYS A 46 4.28 -20.60 -9.52
C LYS A 46 3.98 -19.86 -10.83
N TYR A 47 2.73 -19.86 -11.30
CA TYR A 47 2.33 -19.28 -12.59
C TYR A 47 1.78 -17.86 -12.51
N TRP A 48 1.61 -17.31 -11.30
CA TRP A 48 1.11 -15.95 -11.11
C TRP A 48 1.88 -15.12 -10.07
N VAL A 49 2.77 -15.75 -9.31
CA VAL A 49 3.63 -15.07 -8.32
C VAL A 49 4.54 -14.02 -8.96
N ASP A 50 4.96 -14.24 -10.21
CA ASP A 50 5.75 -13.28 -11.01
C ASP A 50 4.97 -11.98 -11.26
N THR A 51 3.70 -12.13 -11.64
CA THR A 51 2.76 -11.04 -11.95
C THR A 51 2.46 -10.26 -10.67
N PHE A 52 2.21 -10.97 -9.58
CA PHE A 52 2.01 -10.37 -8.26
C PHE A 52 3.27 -9.64 -7.76
N GLY A 53 4.45 -10.25 -7.94
CA GLY A 53 5.74 -9.67 -7.57
C GLY A 53 6.06 -8.39 -8.35
N ILE A 54 5.85 -8.38 -9.66
CA ILE A 54 6.05 -7.18 -10.50
C ILE A 54 5.11 -6.05 -10.05
N MET A 55 3.84 -6.37 -9.78
CA MET A 55 2.87 -5.39 -9.28
C MET A 55 3.32 -4.80 -7.93
N LEU A 56 3.76 -5.63 -6.98
CA LEU A 56 4.28 -5.19 -5.69
C LEU A 56 5.52 -4.31 -5.82
N LEU A 57 6.49 -4.72 -6.64
CA LEU A 57 7.72 -3.95 -6.87
C LEU A 57 7.42 -2.59 -7.51
N GLY A 58 6.48 -2.54 -8.45
CA GLY A 58 6.02 -1.29 -9.06
C GLY A 58 5.40 -0.34 -8.03
N CYS A 59 4.50 -0.85 -7.19
CA CYS A 59 3.90 -0.07 -6.11
C CYS A 59 4.96 0.45 -5.14
N LEU A 60 5.88 -0.42 -4.71
CA LEU A 60 6.94 -0.06 -3.78
C LEU A 60 7.88 1.00 -4.35
N TYR A 61 8.26 0.89 -5.62
CA TYR A 61 9.07 1.91 -6.31
C TYR A 61 8.36 3.27 -6.32
N VAL A 62 7.08 3.31 -6.69
CA VAL A 62 6.30 4.55 -6.70
C VAL A 62 6.21 5.14 -5.28
N THR A 63 5.89 4.33 -4.27
CA THR A 63 5.84 4.79 -2.88
C THR A 63 7.17 5.36 -2.42
N VAL A 64 8.29 4.67 -2.67
CA VAL A 64 9.63 5.15 -2.30
C VAL A 64 9.95 6.48 -2.99
N ARG A 65 9.58 6.62 -4.27
CA ARG A 65 9.77 7.87 -5.00
C ARG A 65 8.92 9.01 -4.43
N CYS A 66 7.64 8.78 -4.17
CA CYS A 66 6.76 9.79 -3.56
C CYS A 66 7.25 10.22 -2.17
N VAL A 67 7.80 9.30 -1.38
CA VAL A 67 8.41 9.62 -0.07
C VAL A 67 9.68 10.45 -0.24
N LYS A 68 10.54 10.12 -1.22
CA LYS A 68 11.75 10.91 -1.51
C LYS A 68 11.41 12.32 -1.96
N ASP A 69 10.38 12.45 -2.77
CA ASP A 69 9.89 13.74 -3.30
C ASP A 69 9.05 14.51 -2.27
N GLY A 70 8.80 13.95 -1.08
CA GLY A 70 8.10 14.62 0.03
C GLY A 70 6.60 14.80 -0.19
N ILE A 71 5.98 14.03 -1.08
CA ILE A 71 4.59 14.25 -1.53
C ILE A 71 3.56 13.97 -0.42
N TYR A 72 3.85 13.04 0.50
CA TYR A 72 2.95 12.74 1.62
C TYR A 72 3.15 13.72 2.77
N LEU A 73 2.34 14.78 2.78
CA LEU A 73 2.36 15.81 3.81
C LEU A 73 1.29 15.57 4.87
N LEU A 74 1.64 15.86 6.13
CA LEU A 74 0.66 15.89 7.22
C LEU A 74 -0.19 17.16 7.12
N PRO A 75 -1.51 17.08 7.34
CA PRO A 75 -2.36 18.27 7.39
C PRO A 75 -1.92 19.21 8.51
N SER A 76 -1.83 20.51 8.23
CA SER A 76 -1.45 21.54 9.22
C SER A 76 -2.56 21.88 10.21
N LYS A 77 -3.83 21.64 9.84
CA LYS A 77 -4.98 21.90 10.71
C LYS A 77 -5.27 20.70 11.61
N GLU A 78 -5.46 20.95 12.91
CA GLU A 78 -5.72 19.89 13.90
C GLU A 78 -6.92 19.00 13.56
N GLY A 79 -8.02 19.60 13.07
CA GLY A 79 -9.23 18.86 12.69
C GLY A 79 -9.01 17.89 11.52
N GLU A 80 -8.26 18.34 10.51
CA GLU A 80 -7.90 17.52 9.34
C GLU A 80 -6.89 16.44 9.70
N LEU A 81 -5.92 16.76 10.56
CA LEU A 81 -4.98 15.79 11.11
C LEU A 81 -5.70 14.69 11.89
N ARG A 82 -6.68 15.04 12.73
CA ARG A 82 -7.45 14.06 13.51
C ARG A 82 -8.28 13.15 12.60
N ARG A 83 -8.86 13.68 11.51
CA ARG A 83 -9.55 12.89 10.47
C ARG A 83 -8.58 11.97 9.73
N PHE A 84 -7.41 12.47 9.35
CA PHE A 84 -6.37 11.70 8.67
C PHE A 84 -5.90 10.50 9.50
N LYS A 85 -5.65 10.70 10.81
CA LYS A 85 -5.29 9.62 11.74
C LYS A 85 -6.38 8.54 11.82
N LYS A 86 -7.66 8.93 11.84
CA LYS A 86 -8.79 7.99 11.85
C LYS A 86 -8.84 7.14 10.58
N ILE A 87 -8.69 7.76 9.41
CA ILE A 87 -8.70 7.04 8.12
C ILE A 87 -7.54 6.04 8.06
N HIS A 88 -6.35 6.42 8.51
CA HIS A 88 -5.20 5.51 8.58
C HIS A 88 -5.41 4.34 9.54
N LEU A 89 -6.04 4.58 10.69
CA LEU A 89 -6.37 3.52 11.63
C LEU A 89 -7.38 2.54 11.01
N ILE A 90 -8.41 3.06 10.33
CA ILE A 90 -9.39 2.25 9.61
C ILE A 90 -8.70 1.42 8.51
N SER A 91 -7.77 2.01 7.74
CA SER A 91 -7.05 1.25 6.72
C SER A 91 -6.19 0.13 7.33
N GLY A 92 -5.53 0.39 8.46
CA GLY A 92 -4.79 -0.63 9.21
C GLY A 92 -5.68 -1.80 9.65
N VAL A 93 -6.89 -1.51 10.14
CA VAL A 93 -7.88 -2.54 10.50
C VAL A 93 -8.30 -3.36 9.28
N ILE A 94 -8.63 -2.70 8.16
CA ILE A 94 -9.03 -3.39 6.92
C ILE A 94 -7.89 -4.29 6.42
N SER A 95 -6.66 -3.80 6.36
CA SER A 95 -5.49 -4.59 5.96
C SER A 95 -5.29 -5.81 6.85
N THR A 96 -5.50 -5.66 8.15
CA THR A 96 -5.37 -6.77 9.12
C THR A 96 -6.45 -7.81 8.93
N LEU A 97 -7.70 -7.40 8.66
CA LEU A 97 -8.80 -8.32 8.37
C LEU A 97 -8.54 -9.13 7.10
N ILE A 98 -8.04 -8.48 6.04
CA ILE A 98 -7.66 -9.15 4.79
C ILE A 98 -6.55 -10.17 5.06
N TRP A 99 -5.49 -9.77 5.77
CA TRP A 99 -4.38 -10.66 6.12
C TRP A 99 -4.85 -11.87 6.94
N ALA A 100 -5.62 -11.64 8.01
CA ALA A 100 -6.11 -12.71 8.88
C ALA A 100 -7.02 -13.68 8.12
N THR A 101 -7.87 -13.17 7.22
CA THR A 101 -8.73 -14.01 6.37
C THR A 101 -7.91 -14.88 5.43
N LEU A 102 -6.90 -14.30 4.77
CA LEU A 102 -6.02 -15.04 3.86
C LEU A 102 -5.22 -16.12 4.58
N THR A 103 -4.60 -15.79 5.72
CA THR A 103 -3.86 -16.75 6.53
C THR A 103 -4.75 -17.88 7.02
N PHE A 104 -5.94 -17.55 7.53
CA PHE A 104 -6.91 -18.55 7.96
C PHE A 104 -7.33 -19.49 6.80
N LEU A 105 -7.61 -18.94 5.61
CA LEU A 105 -7.96 -19.76 4.44
C LEU A 105 -6.82 -20.68 3.98
N LEU A 106 -5.57 -20.22 4.05
CA LEU A 106 -4.39 -21.02 3.71
C LEU A 106 -4.18 -22.15 4.70
N ASP A 107 -4.24 -21.86 6.00
CA ASP A 107 -4.11 -22.87 7.06
C ASP A 107 -5.20 -23.96 6.94
N PHE A 108 -6.43 -23.58 6.56
CA PHE A 108 -7.52 -24.52 6.30
C PHE A 108 -7.30 -25.40 5.05
N ARG A 109 -6.59 -24.89 4.04
CA ARG A 109 -6.30 -25.64 2.81
C ARG A 109 -5.16 -26.65 3.01
N GLU A 110 -4.21 -26.36 3.89
CA GLU A 110 -3.00 -27.16 4.11
C GLU A 110 -3.14 -28.20 5.25
N ALA A 111 -4.08 -28.02 6.18
CA ALA A 111 -4.15 -28.85 7.38
C ALA A 111 -5.13 -30.04 7.25
N GLY A 112 -4.60 -31.27 7.26
CA GLY A 112 -5.36 -32.52 7.31
C GLY A 112 -5.91 -32.88 8.70
N GLU A 113 -5.36 -32.32 9.78
CA GLU A 113 -5.89 -32.43 11.15
C GLU A 113 -5.77 -31.05 11.84
N VAL A 114 -6.91 -30.36 12.03
CA VAL A 114 -6.91 -28.99 12.55
C VAL A 114 -7.29 -28.98 14.02
N ASP A 115 -6.35 -28.65 14.90
CA ASP A 115 -6.68 -28.18 16.25
C ASP A 115 -7.17 -26.72 16.14
N ILE A 116 -8.48 -26.57 15.91
CA ILE A 116 -9.17 -25.30 15.61
C ILE A 116 -8.81 -24.21 16.62
N ARG A 117 -8.65 -24.56 17.91
CA ARG A 117 -8.32 -23.59 18.97
C ARG A 117 -6.92 -23.02 18.82
N LYS A 118 -5.94 -23.88 18.53
CA LYS A 118 -4.54 -23.46 18.33
C LYS A 118 -4.43 -22.55 17.11
N ASN A 119 -5.13 -22.89 16.03
CA ASN A 119 -5.13 -22.09 14.81
C ASN A 119 -5.71 -20.68 15.05
N ILE A 120 -6.90 -20.59 15.66
CA ILE A 120 -7.54 -19.30 16.00
C ILE A 120 -6.63 -18.44 16.88
N SER A 121 -5.99 -19.03 17.90
CA SER A 121 -5.09 -18.28 18.80
C SER A 121 -3.85 -17.73 18.07
N SER A 122 -3.26 -18.53 17.18
CA SER A 122 -2.11 -18.14 16.37
C SER A 122 -2.47 -17.02 15.39
N THR A 123 -3.60 -17.15 14.68
CA THR A 123 -4.08 -16.13 13.76
C THR A 123 -4.39 -14.82 14.49
N LEU A 124 -4.96 -14.87 15.69
CA LEU A 124 -5.27 -13.68 16.49
C LEU A 124 -3.99 -12.94 16.91
N VAL A 125 -3.00 -13.66 17.43
CA VAL A 125 -1.70 -13.06 17.80
C VAL A 125 -1.02 -12.47 16.56
N GLY A 126 -1.03 -13.21 15.45
CA GLY A 126 -0.50 -12.75 14.17
C GLY A 126 -1.20 -11.48 13.68
N ALA A 127 -2.52 -11.40 13.82
CA ALA A 127 -3.31 -10.24 13.40
C ALA A 127 -2.95 -8.99 14.22
N VAL A 128 -2.75 -9.13 15.54
CA VAL A 128 -2.30 -8.02 16.40
C VAL A 128 -0.91 -7.53 15.99
N VAL A 129 0.03 -8.45 15.77
CA VAL A 129 1.40 -8.11 15.33
C VAL A 129 1.36 -7.43 13.96
N PHE A 130 0.57 -7.96 13.03
CA PHE A 130 0.40 -7.39 11.69
C PHE A 130 -0.20 -5.98 11.75
N PHE A 131 -1.25 -5.78 12.58
CA PHE A 131 -1.89 -4.47 12.76
C PHE A 131 -0.90 -3.42 13.28
N ILE A 132 -0.11 -3.77 14.30
CA ILE A 132 0.91 -2.88 14.86
C ILE A 132 1.97 -2.59 13.79
N GLY A 133 2.45 -3.62 13.10
CA GLY A 133 3.48 -3.50 12.07
C GLY A 133 3.06 -2.61 10.91
N ILE A 134 1.86 -2.83 10.36
CA ILE A 134 1.37 -2.04 9.22
C ILE A 134 1.10 -0.59 9.61
N THR A 135 0.52 -0.36 10.80
CA THR A 135 0.24 1.00 11.30
C THR A 135 1.54 1.76 11.54
N TRP A 136 2.55 1.10 12.13
CA TRP A 136 3.87 1.69 12.33
C TRP A 136 4.58 2.00 11.00
N ALA A 137 4.54 1.07 10.04
CA ALA A 137 5.14 1.25 8.72
C ALA A 137 4.52 2.45 7.97
N MET A 138 3.19 2.58 8.00
CA MET A 138 2.48 3.73 7.42
C MET A 138 2.95 5.05 8.05
N TRP A 139 3.01 5.12 9.38
CA TRP A 139 3.50 6.31 10.08
C TRP A 139 4.96 6.64 9.76
N TYR A 140 5.82 5.63 9.68
CA TYR A 140 7.22 5.79 9.32
C TYR A 140 7.37 6.40 7.92
N ILE A 141 6.62 5.89 6.94
CA ILE A 141 6.60 6.38 5.56
C ILE A 141 6.19 7.86 5.50
N ILE A 142 5.12 8.24 6.20
CA ILE A 142 4.62 9.62 6.23
C ILE A 142 5.62 10.56 6.89
N ASN A 143 6.17 10.18 8.05
CA ASN A 143 7.15 11.00 8.76
C ASN A 143 8.42 11.19 7.92
N LYS A 144 8.86 10.15 7.21
CA LYS A 144 10.01 10.23 6.30
C LYS A 144 9.73 11.15 5.12
N SER A 145 8.52 11.11 4.57
CA SER A 145 8.10 11.99 3.49
C SER A 145 8.08 13.45 3.94
N ASN A 146 7.47 13.77 5.08
CA ASN A 146 7.46 15.14 5.61
C ASN A 146 8.88 15.69 5.82
N LYS A 147 9.77 14.90 6.43
CA LYS A 147 11.18 15.29 6.61
C LYS A 147 11.91 15.57 5.28
N ASN A 148 11.53 14.91 4.20
CA ASN A 148 12.12 15.16 2.89
C ASN A 148 11.52 16.41 2.22
N ALA A 149 10.24 16.70 2.47
CA ALA A 149 9.61 17.93 2.03
C ALA A 149 10.26 19.16 2.67
N ASP A 150 10.48 19.12 3.99
CA ASP A 150 11.11 20.23 4.74
C ASP A 150 12.51 20.57 4.19
N LYS A 151 13.31 19.54 3.85
CA LYS A 151 14.65 19.71 3.26
C LYS A 151 14.66 20.41 1.91
N ASN A 152 13.61 20.24 1.10
CA ASN A 152 13.51 20.87 -0.22
C ASN A 152 13.08 22.34 -0.14
N ILE A 153 12.55 22.80 1.00
CA ILE A 153 12.15 24.20 1.23
C ILE A 153 13.35 25.01 1.75
N GLU A 154 14.29 24.36 2.44
CA GLU A 154 15.50 24.98 3.00
C GLU A 154 16.69 25.07 2.02
N SER A 155 16.59 24.52 0.79
CA SER A 155 17.65 24.55 -0.24
C SER A 155 17.40 25.59 -1.33
#